data_AF-A0A2U1C544-F1
#
_entry.id   AF-A0A2U1C544-F1
#
_cell.length_a   1.000
_cell.length_b   1.000
_cell.length_c   1.000
_cell.angle_alpha   90.00
_cell.angle_beta   90.00
_cell.angle_gamma   90.00
#
_symmetry.space_group_name_H-M   'P 1'
#
loop_
_entity.id
_entity.type
_entity.pdbx_description
1 polymer ?
#
loop_
_entity_poly.entity_id
_entity_poly.type
_entity_poly.pdbx_seq_one_letter_code
_entity_poly.pdbx_strand_id
1 'polypeptide(L)'
;MQSDHYAALGLAANATLADIKRAFRQKASFYHPDRNTAADAALRFREVQQAYDVLSDPERRQQYDDNRRRNLLDDPLQTATEIWQAFVRERNLP
;
A
#
# COMPACT_ATOMS: atom_id res chain seq x y z
N MET A 1 -8.19 1.18 -10.26
CA MET A 1 -7.45 1.77 -9.13
C MET A 1 -6.04 1.21 -9.20
N GLN A 2 -5.02 2.07 -9.26
CA GLN A 2 -3.63 1.65 -9.27
C GLN A 2 -3.29 1.11 -7.87
N SER A 3 -3.02 -0.18 -7.74
CA SER A 3 -2.79 -0.83 -6.44
C SER A 3 -1.47 -0.33 -5.84
N ASP A 4 -1.54 0.41 -4.72
CA ASP A 4 -0.34 0.81 -3.98
C ASP A 4 0.37 -0.44 -3.44
N HIS A 5 1.63 -0.65 -3.82
CA HIS A 5 2.44 -1.80 -3.40
C HIS A 5 2.58 -1.87 -1.87
N TYR A 6 2.63 -0.73 -1.18
CA TYR A 6 2.66 -0.71 0.28
C TYR A 6 1.33 -1.19 0.87
N ALA A 7 0.20 -0.76 0.30
CA ALA A 7 -1.12 -1.20 0.73
C ALA A 7 -1.35 -2.69 0.48
N ALA A 8 -0.88 -3.23 -0.65
CA ALA A 8 -0.92 -4.66 -0.95
C ALA A 8 -0.20 -5.49 0.15
N LEU A 9 0.94 -4.98 0.65
CA LEU A 9 1.65 -5.57 1.78
C LEU A 9 1.11 -5.18 3.16
N GLY A 10 0.15 -4.24 3.24
CA GLY A 10 -0.36 -3.72 4.51
C GLY A 10 0.68 -2.92 5.30
N LEU A 11 1.54 -2.20 4.60
CA LEU A 11 2.66 -1.43 5.14
C LEU A 11 2.49 0.06 4.86
N ALA A 12 3.18 0.88 5.63
CA ALA A 12 3.37 2.30 5.34
C ALA A 12 4.58 2.51 4.42
N ALA A 13 4.64 3.66 3.73
CA ALA A 13 5.73 3.98 2.79
C ALA A 13 7.12 4.06 3.45
N ASN A 14 7.18 4.31 4.77
CA ASN A 14 8.41 4.31 5.56
C ASN A 14 8.88 2.90 5.98
N ALA A 15 8.20 1.83 5.56
CA ALA A 15 8.54 0.47 5.95
C ALA A 15 9.96 0.09 5.53
N THR A 16 10.66 -0.62 6.41
CA THR A 16 12.01 -1.10 6.13
C THR A 16 11.98 -2.31 5.19
N LEU A 17 13.13 -2.64 4.58
CA LEU A 17 13.24 -3.88 3.79
C LEU A 17 12.91 -5.13 4.61
N ALA A 18 13.21 -5.12 5.92
CA ALA A 18 12.87 -6.21 6.82
C ALA A 18 11.35 -6.36 7.00
N ASP A 19 10.62 -5.24 7.10
CA ASP A 19 9.16 -5.22 7.20
C ASP A 19 8.52 -5.72 5.89
N ILE A 20 9.02 -5.27 4.75
CA ILE A 20 8.59 -5.72 3.41
C ILE A 20 8.74 -7.23 3.27
N LYS A 21 9.92 -7.77 3.61
CA LYS A 21 10.18 -9.21 3.57
C LYS A 21 9.28 -10.00 4.54
N ARG A 22 9.01 -9.46 5.72
CA ARG A 22 8.15 -10.09 6.72
C ARG A 22 6.70 -10.14 6.24
N ALA A 23 6.16 -9.01 5.78
CA ALA A 23 4.79 -8.89 5.30
C ALA A 23 4.55 -9.78 4.07
N PHE A 24 5.51 -9.82 3.13
CA PHE A 24 5.44 -10.72 1.98
C PHE A 24 5.31 -12.19 2.40
N ARG A 25 6.19 -12.69 3.29
CA ARG A 25 6.12 -14.10 3.73
C ARG A 25 4.79 -14.44 4.38
N GLN A 26 4.28 -13.56 5.24
CA GLN A 26 2.99 -13.76 5.91
C GLN A 26 1.83 -13.81 4.90
N LYS A 27 1.76 -12.83 3.99
CA LYS A 27 0.68 -12.73 3.01
C LYS A 27 0.76 -13.78 1.91
N ALA A 28 1.95 -14.12 1.44
CA ALA A 28 2.17 -15.20 0.48
C ALA A 28 1.70 -16.54 1.07
N SER A 29 1.98 -16.82 2.34
CA SER A 29 1.46 -18.02 3.00
C SER A 29 -0.05 -17.99 3.19
N PHE A 30 -0.64 -16.81 3.44
CA PHE A 30 -2.07 -16.63 3.65
C PHE A 30 -2.89 -16.75 2.35
N TYR A 31 -2.37 -16.27 1.23
CA TYR A 31 -3.03 -16.29 -0.08
C TYR A 31 -2.58 -17.43 -1.00
N HIS A 32 -1.73 -18.35 -0.53
CA HIS A 32 -1.21 -19.44 -1.35
C HIS A 32 -2.36 -20.31 -1.91
N PRO A 33 -2.39 -20.61 -3.23
CA PRO A 33 -3.49 -21.35 -3.86
C PRO A 33 -3.70 -22.75 -3.25
N ASP A 34 -2.63 -23.40 -2.80
CA ASP A 34 -2.73 -24.73 -2.15
C ASP A 34 -3.44 -24.70 -0.79
N ARG A 35 -3.55 -23.54 -0.14
CA ARG A 35 -4.07 -23.41 1.23
C ARG A 35 -5.30 -22.50 1.33
N ASN A 36 -5.56 -21.68 0.30
CA ASN A 36 -6.63 -20.71 0.29
C ASN A 36 -7.47 -20.87 -0.98
N THR A 37 -8.72 -21.32 -0.79
CA THR A 37 -9.69 -21.57 -1.86
C THR A 37 -10.61 -20.38 -2.14
N ALA A 38 -10.39 -19.23 -1.50
CA ALA A 38 -11.16 -18.03 -1.76
C ALA A 38 -10.99 -17.57 -3.22
N ALA A 39 -12.07 -17.11 -3.84
CA ALA A 39 -12.08 -16.70 -5.23
C ALA A 39 -11.07 -15.57 -5.54
N ASP A 40 -10.74 -14.73 -4.55
CA ASP A 40 -9.78 -13.64 -4.69
C ASP A 40 -8.35 -14.02 -4.27
N ALA A 41 -8.11 -15.21 -3.72
CA ALA A 41 -6.79 -15.61 -3.20
C ALA A 41 -5.70 -15.51 -4.27
N ALA A 42 -5.97 -16.01 -5.49
CA ALA A 42 -5.03 -15.94 -6.61
C ALA A 42 -4.79 -14.50 -7.10
N LEU A 43 -5.76 -13.59 -6.94
CA LEU A 43 -5.57 -12.17 -7.25
C LEU A 43 -4.70 -11.52 -6.17
N ARG A 44 -5.05 -11.70 -4.89
CA ARG A 44 -4.30 -11.16 -3.75
C ARG A 44 -2.87 -11.65 -3.70
N PHE A 45 -2.64 -12.92 -4.03
CA PHE A 45 -1.30 -13.51 -4.11
C PHE A 45 -0.45 -12.80 -5.18
N ARG A 46 -1.02 -12.57 -6.37
CA ARG A 46 -0.36 -11.82 -7.44
C ARG A 46 -0.06 -10.38 -7.05
N GLU A 47 -1.00 -9.68 -6.39
CA GLU A 47 -0.77 -8.32 -5.88
C GLU A 47 0.40 -8.28 -4.88
N VAL A 48 0.46 -9.26 -3.98
CA VAL A 48 1.52 -9.39 -2.97
C VAL A 48 2.88 -9.69 -3.60
N GLN A 49 2.91 -10.54 -4.63
CA GLN A 49 4.14 -10.83 -5.40
C GLN A 49 4.64 -9.58 -6.12
N GLN A 50 3.77 -8.91 -6.88
CA GLN A 50 4.14 -7.68 -7.60
C GLN A 50 4.65 -6.59 -6.66
N ALA A 51 3.99 -6.41 -5.51
CA ALA A 51 4.44 -5.46 -4.51
C ALA A 51 5.84 -5.80 -3.96
N TYR A 52 6.11 -7.08 -3.70
CA TYR A 52 7.42 -7.52 -3.23
C TYR A 52 8.51 -7.36 -4.32
N ASP A 53 8.22 -7.68 -5.57
CA ASP A 53 9.16 -7.58 -6.70
C ASP A 53 9.64 -6.15 -6.96
N VAL A 54 8.81 -5.16 -6.62
CA VAL A 54 9.14 -3.74 -6.70
C VAL A 54 9.80 -3.25 -5.41
N LEU A 55 9.21 -3.52 -4.24
CA LEU A 55 9.64 -2.91 -2.98
C LEU A 55 10.87 -3.58 -2.35
N SER A 56 11.18 -4.82 -2.72
CA SER A 56 12.34 -5.55 -2.17
C SER A 56 13.66 -5.20 -2.83
N ASP A 57 13.62 -4.66 -4.06
CA ASP A 57 14.77 -4.17 -4.78
C ASP A 57 14.96 -2.65 -4.51
N PRO A 58 16.12 -2.21 -4.01
CA PRO A 58 16.32 -0.81 -3.65
C PRO A 58 16.15 0.17 -4.82
N GLU A 59 16.61 -0.20 -6.02
CA GLU A 59 16.55 0.67 -7.20
C GLU A 59 15.11 0.79 -7.72
N ARG A 60 14.40 -0.34 -7.85
CA ARG A 60 12.99 -0.36 -8.25
C ARG A 60 12.09 0.33 -7.24
N ARG A 61 12.36 0.14 -5.94
CA ARG A 61 11.65 0.85 -4.87
C ARG A 61 11.87 2.34 -4.99
N GLN A 62 13.10 2.79 -5.21
CA GLN A 62 13.38 4.22 -5.37
C GLN A 62 12.64 4.81 -6.57
N GLN A 63 12.67 4.13 -7.73
CA GLN A 63 11.94 4.56 -8.92
C GLN A 63 10.42 4.61 -8.68
N TYR A 64 9.88 3.59 -7.99
CA TYR A 64 8.48 3.56 -7.58
C TYR A 64 8.15 4.72 -6.64
N ASP A 65 8.96 4.95 -5.60
CA ASP A 65 8.78 6.00 -4.61
C ASP A 65 8.90 7.40 -5.23
N ASP A 66 9.80 7.59 -6.19
CA ASP A 66 9.96 8.85 -6.92
C ASP A 66 8.77 9.12 -7.85
N ASN A 67 8.30 8.11 -8.59
CA ASN A 67 7.09 8.21 -9.39
C ASN A 67 5.86 8.47 -8.51
N ARG A 68 5.75 7.74 -7.40
CA ARG A 68 4.68 7.91 -6.41
C ARG A 68 4.72 9.30 -5.80
N ARG A 69 5.90 9.86 -5.49
CA ARG A 69 6.05 11.23 -4.96
C ARG A 69 5.70 12.28 -6.01
N ARG A 70 6.12 12.09 -7.26
CA ARG A 70 5.76 12.99 -8.38
C ARG A 70 4.25 12.99 -8.64
N ASN A 71 3.60 11.83 -8.56
CA ASN A 71 2.16 11.69 -8.73
C ASN A 71 1.36 12.00 -7.45
N LEU A 72 1.99 12.08 -6.28
CA LEU A 72 1.39 12.49 -5.00
C LEU A 72 1.43 14.01 -4.79
N LEU A 73 1.97 14.77 -5.74
CA LEU A 73 1.86 16.23 -5.74
C LEU A 73 0.45 16.72 -6.16
N ASP A 74 -0.50 15.81 -6.38
CA ASP A 74 -1.73 16.12 -7.12
C ASP A 74 -2.96 16.59 -6.31
N ASP A 75 -3.01 16.57 -4.97
CA ASP A 75 -4.08 17.35 -4.30
C ASP A 75 -3.85 17.77 -2.83
N PRO A 76 -3.09 18.86 -2.58
CA PRO A 76 -3.00 19.47 -1.25
C PRO A 76 -4.34 20.02 -0.74
N LEU A 77 -5.30 20.34 -1.61
CA LEU A 77 -6.60 20.88 -1.21
C LEU A 77 -7.58 19.78 -0.82
N GLN A 78 -7.59 18.63 -1.49
CA GLN A 78 -8.38 17.49 -1.03
C GLN A 78 -7.88 17.00 0.33
N THR A 79 -6.56 16.89 0.50
CA THR A 79 -5.96 16.56 1.79
C THR A 79 -6.31 17.60 2.86
N ALA A 80 -6.20 18.90 2.55
CA ALA A 80 -6.60 19.97 3.46
C ALA A 80 -8.11 19.99 3.74
N THR A 81 -8.94 19.64 2.76
CA THR A 81 -10.40 19.58 2.86
C THR A 81 -10.84 18.40 3.72
N GLU A 82 -10.24 17.23 3.55
CA GLU A 82 -10.48 16.06 4.39
C GLU A 82 -10.07 16.33 5.84
N ILE A 83 -8.91 16.98 6.04
CA ILE A 83 -8.44 17.41 7.37
C ILE A 83 -9.40 18.45 7.98
N TRP A 84 -9.84 19.45 7.21
CA TRP A 84 -10.75 20.48 7.67
C TRP A 84 -12.15 19.92 7.99
N GLN A 85 -12.69 19.06 7.14
CA GLN A 85 -13.98 18.41 7.36
C GLN A 85 -13.94 17.49 8.59
N ALA A 86 -12.83 16.78 8.82
CA ALA A 86 -12.64 15.98 10.03
C ALA A 86 -12.59 16.86 11.29
N PHE A 87 -11.84 17.97 11.24
CA PHE A 87 -11.74 18.94 12.35
C PHE A 87 -13.09 19.58 12.72
N VAL A 88 -13.89 19.98 11.71
CA VAL A 88 -15.23 20.58 11.92
C VAL A 88 -16.22 19.54 12.44
N ARG A 89 -16.14 18.28 11.99
CA ARG A 89 -17.05 17.21 12.42
C ARG A 89 -16.82 16.78 13.88
N GLU A 90 -15.59 16.81 14.38
CA GLU A 90 -15.28 16.42 15.77
C GLU A 90 -15.59 17.52 16.79
N ARG A 91 -15.66 18.79 16.38
CA ARG A 91 -16.12 19.89 17.22
C ARG A 91 -17.51 20.31 16.74
N ASN A 92 -18.57 19.65 17.23
CA ASN A 92 -19.98 20.00 17.00
C ASN A 92 -20.23 21.52 17.19
N LEU A 93 -19.96 22.31 16.17
CA LEU A 93 -20.28 23.72 16.06
C LEU A 93 -21.34 23.82 14.97
N PRO A 94 -22.48 24.46 15.26
CA PRO A 94 -23.65 24.49 14.37
C PRO A 94 -23.36 25.20 13.04
#